data_AF-A0A4V1KJU8-F1
#
_entry.id   AF-A0A4V1KJU8-F1
#
_cell.length_a   1.000
_cell.length_b   1.000
_cell.length_c   1.000
_cell.angle_alpha   90.00
_cell.angle_beta   90.00
_cell.angle_gamma   90.00
#
_symmetry.space_group_name_H-M   'P 1'
#
loop_
_entity.id
_entity.type
_entity.pdbx_description
1 polymer ?
#
loop_
_entity_poly.entity_id
_entity_poly.type
_entity_poly.pdbx_seq_one_letter_code
_entity_poly.pdbx_strand_id
1 'polypeptide(L)'
;MTVLELQRRLAALGFDPGPLDGVRGPRTVAAIRAFQRARGLAADGIVGPITSAALAADPDGSPRAAGRALPADWTPPAAMRGIVAHWTAGGHRASALDRAHYHVLIEGDGRLVRGTHSIAANASTADGAYAAHTLNLNRGFVGVALCCMAGAVERPFHAGSAPMTPVQWDRLPPVLADICRAYRIPVTRRTVLSHAEVESELGVRQRGKWDVSRLAFDPGVVGARAVGDLFRDRTAALLAA
;
A
#
# COMPACT_ATOMS: atom_id res chain seq x y z
N MET A 1 -14.35 -11.17 25.72
CA MET A 1 -13.29 -10.22 26.11
C MET A 1 -13.93 -9.08 26.88
N THR A 2 -13.43 -8.77 28.07
CA THR A 2 -13.86 -7.63 28.89
C THR A 2 -13.31 -6.31 28.34
N VAL A 3 -13.83 -5.16 28.79
CA VAL A 3 -13.27 -3.85 28.40
C VAL A 3 -11.83 -3.69 28.89
N LEU A 4 -11.52 -4.17 30.08
CA LEU A 4 -10.16 -4.12 30.62
C LEU A 4 -9.18 -4.99 29.80
N GLU A 5 -9.61 -6.17 29.37
CA GLU A 5 -8.83 -7.01 28.44
C GLU A 5 -8.62 -6.33 27.09
N LEU A 6 -9.65 -5.66 26.56
CA LEU A 6 -9.55 -4.88 25.32
C LEU A 6 -8.57 -3.71 25.46
N GLN A 7 -8.66 -2.94 26.54
CA GLN A 7 -7.74 -1.82 26.81
C GLN A 7 -6.30 -2.33 26.94
N ARG A 8 -6.07 -3.39 27.73
CA ARG A 8 -4.75 -4.02 27.84
C ARG A 8 -4.23 -4.50 26.50
N ARG A 9 -5.10 -5.09 25.68
CA ARG A 9 -4.73 -5.57 24.34
C ARG A 9 -4.39 -4.41 23.42
N LEU A 10 -5.23 -3.37 23.35
CA LEU A 10 -4.97 -2.18 22.54
C LEU A 10 -3.66 -1.48 22.94
N ALA A 11 -3.41 -1.36 24.25
CA ALA A 11 -2.17 -0.80 24.79
C ALA A 11 -0.95 -1.66 24.43
N ALA A 12 -1.05 -2.98 24.59
CA ALA A 12 -0.02 -3.91 24.12
C ALA A 12 0.19 -3.79 22.61
N LEU A 13 -0.86 -3.46 21.87
CA LEU A 13 -0.85 -3.21 20.42
C LEU A 13 -0.37 -1.81 20.00
N GLY A 14 0.12 -0.99 20.93
CA GLY A 14 0.65 0.35 20.65
C GLY A 14 -0.41 1.43 20.42
N PHE A 15 -1.69 1.14 20.68
CA PHE A 15 -2.76 2.14 20.65
C PHE A 15 -3.00 2.67 22.07
N ASP A 16 -3.34 3.95 22.23
CA ASP A 16 -3.65 4.55 23.54
C ASP A 16 -5.16 4.46 23.86
N PRO A 17 -5.63 3.46 24.63
CA PRO A 17 -7.03 3.38 25.02
C PRO A 17 -7.40 4.30 26.18
N GLY A 18 -6.44 5.05 26.73
CA GLY A 18 -6.56 5.75 28.01
C GLY A 18 -6.24 4.85 29.21
N PRO A 19 -6.80 5.14 30.40
CA PRO A 19 -6.51 4.38 31.60
C PRO A 19 -7.01 2.94 31.45
N LEU A 20 -6.28 1.97 32.01
CA LEU A 20 -6.67 0.56 32.03
C LEU A 20 -7.65 0.31 33.20
N ASP A 21 -8.78 1.01 33.15
CA ASP A 21 -9.79 1.11 34.22
C ASP A 21 -11.04 0.24 33.95
N GLY A 22 -11.12 -0.42 32.80
CA GLY A 22 -12.27 -1.21 32.38
C GLY A 22 -13.45 -0.36 31.89
N VAL A 23 -13.28 0.95 31.69
CA VAL A 23 -14.32 1.85 31.20
C VAL A 23 -14.14 2.13 29.71
N ARG A 24 -15.18 1.86 28.91
CA ARG A 24 -15.14 2.13 27.47
C ARG A 24 -15.42 3.62 27.19
N GLY A 25 -14.46 4.46 27.55
CA GLY A 25 -14.51 5.90 27.34
C GLY A 25 -14.13 6.34 25.93
N PRO A 26 -14.18 7.66 25.64
CA PRO A 26 -13.85 8.21 24.32
C PRO A 26 -12.47 7.81 23.80
N ARG A 27 -11.46 7.74 24.68
CA ARG A 27 -10.10 7.29 24.32
C ARG A 27 -10.06 5.82 23.90
N THR A 28 -10.76 4.95 24.62
CA THR A 28 -10.85 3.53 24.24
C THR A 28 -11.55 3.37 22.89
N VAL A 29 -12.62 4.13 22.63
CA VAL A 29 -13.28 4.12 21.32
C VAL A 29 -12.36 4.63 20.21
N ALA A 30 -11.61 5.71 20.45
CA ALA A 30 -10.61 6.21 19.51
C ALA A 30 -9.51 5.18 19.21
N ALA A 31 -9.03 4.46 20.23
CA ALA A 31 -8.04 3.40 20.07
C ALA A 31 -8.58 2.20 19.28
N ILE A 32 -9.84 1.78 19.51
CA ILE A 32 -10.47 0.73 18.70
C ILE A 32 -10.51 1.15 17.23
N ARG A 33 -10.94 2.39 16.95
CA ARG A 33 -10.99 2.89 15.58
C ARG A 33 -9.60 3.00 14.94
N ALA A 34 -8.59 3.39 15.71
CA ALA A 34 -7.21 3.44 15.25
C ALA A 34 -6.68 2.05 14.92
N PHE A 35 -6.94 1.07 15.79
CA PHE A 35 -6.64 -0.33 15.54
C PHE A 35 -7.35 -0.83 14.28
N GLN A 36 -8.66 -0.60 14.17
CA GLN A 36 -9.45 -1.00 13.01
C GLN A 36 -8.88 -0.41 11.72
N ARG A 37 -8.58 0.90 11.68
CA ARG A 37 -7.92 1.54 10.54
C ARG A 37 -6.58 0.89 10.20
N ALA A 38 -5.73 0.67 11.21
CA ALA A 38 -4.42 0.08 11.04
C ALA A 38 -4.46 -1.37 10.52
N ARG A 39 -5.60 -2.05 10.69
CA ARG A 39 -5.84 -3.44 10.25
C ARG A 39 -6.80 -3.53 9.08
N GLY A 40 -7.13 -2.39 8.48
CA GLY A 40 -8.02 -2.34 7.33
C GLY A 40 -9.47 -2.78 7.58
N LEU A 41 -9.93 -2.70 8.82
CA LEU A 41 -11.30 -2.98 9.23
C LEU A 41 -12.18 -1.72 9.17
N ALA A 42 -13.51 -1.90 9.18
CA ALA A 42 -14.44 -0.80 9.37
C ALA A 42 -14.15 -0.09 10.71
N ALA A 43 -13.80 1.19 10.66
CA ALA A 43 -13.39 1.97 11.83
C ALA A 43 -14.58 2.56 12.59
N ASP A 44 -15.56 1.72 12.89
CA ASP A 44 -16.81 2.09 13.59
C ASP A 44 -16.62 2.25 15.10
N GLY A 45 -15.54 1.71 15.67
CA GLY A 45 -15.27 1.66 17.10
C GLY A 45 -15.98 0.51 17.81
N ILE A 46 -16.53 -0.44 17.04
CA ILE A 46 -17.28 -1.60 17.51
C ILE A 46 -16.40 -2.84 17.45
N VAL A 47 -16.29 -3.53 18.58
CA VAL A 47 -15.53 -4.79 18.67
C VAL A 47 -16.45 -5.97 18.35
N GLY A 48 -16.77 -6.12 17.07
CA GLY A 48 -17.49 -7.29 16.55
C GLY A 48 -16.59 -8.53 16.38
N PRO A 49 -17.12 -9.65 15.85
CA PRO A 49 -16.35 -10.89 15.67
C PRO A 49 -15.06 -10.70 14.84
N ILE A 50 -15.12 -9.87 13.80
CA ILE A 50 -13.97 -9.57 12.92
C ILE A 50 -12.89 -8.79 13.69
N THR A 51 -13.27 -7.70 14.38
CA THR A 51 -12.35 -6.91 15.21
C THR A 51 -11.75 -7.77 16.33
N SER A 52 -12.56 -8.66 16.92
CA SER A 52 -12.12 -9.58 17.99
C SER A 52 -11.09 -10.58 17.49
N ALA A 53 -11.32 -11.18 16.32
CA ALA A 53 -10.37 -12.10 15.70
C ALA A 53 -9.04 -11.39 15.36
N ALA A 54 -9.11 -10.16 14.83
CA ALA A 54 -7.92 -9.37 14.53
C ALA A 54 -7.13 -9.00 15.80
N LEU A 55 -7.81 -8.66 16.89
CA LEU A 55 -7.17 -8.40 18.19
C LEU A 55 -6.51 -9.66 18.76
N ALA A 56 -7.11 -10.84 18.57
CA ALA A 56 -6.56 -12.10 19.07
C ALA A 56 -5.34 -12.57 18.25
N ALA A 57 -5.38 -12.40 16.92
CA ALA A 57 -4.36 -12.92 16.00
C ALA A 57 -3.03 -12.16 16.01
N ASP A 58 -2.92 -11.03 16.73
CA ASP A 58 -1.77 -10.14 16.62
C ASP A 58 -0.86 -10.13 17.86
N PRO A 59 0.09 -11.08 17.98
CA PRO A 59 0.76 -11.36 19.24
C PRO A 59 1.52 -10.16 19.85
N ASP A 60 2.19 -9.34 19.02
CA ASP A 60 3.27 -8.48 19.52
C ASP A 60 3.03 -6.97 19.39
N GLY A 61 1.87 -6.56 18.90
CA GLY A 61 1.48 -5.15 19.01
C GLY A 61 2.36 -4.14 18.32
N SER A 62 3.20 -4.65 17.44
CA SER A 62 4.03 -3.86 16.58
C SER A 62 3.12 -3.31 15.47
N PRO A 63 3.19 -2.02 15.11
CA PRO A 63 3.20 -1.76 13.68
C PRO A 63 4.32 -2.66 13.14
N ARG A 64 4.04 -3.62 12.24
CA ARG A 64 5.08 -4.53 11.72
C ARG A 64 6.30 -3.69 11.33
N ALA A 65 7.34 -3.70 12.16
CA ALA A 65 8.57 -2.98 11.99
C ALA A 65 9.72 -3.97 12.21
N ALA A 66 10.79 -3.78 11.43
CA ALA A 66 12.06 -4.51 11.39
C ALA A 66 12.11 -5.89 10.68
N GLY A 67 11.06 -6.30 9.95
CA GLY A 67 11.15 -7.38 8.97
C GLY A 67 10.93 -6.85 7.56
N ARG A 68 11.79 -7.22 6.60
CA ARG A 68 11.58 -6.93 5.18
C ARG A 68 10.22 -7.48 4.76
N ALA A 69 9.33 -6.62 4.25
CA ALA A 69 8.04 -7.00 3.69
C ALA A 69 8.18 -7.90 2.45
N LEU A 70 9.18 -7.65 1.61
CA LEU A 70 9.54 -8.46 0.46
C LEU A 70 10.51 -9.59 0.83
N PRO A 71 10.52 -10.73 0.11
CA PRO A 71 11.60 -11.74 0.14
C PRO A 71 12.91 -11.22 -0.48
N ALA A 72 14.07 -11.54 0.11
CA ALA A 72 15.37 -10.92 -0.21
C ALA A 72 15.70 -10.92 -1.72
N ASP A 73 15.47 -12.06 -2.35
CA ASP A 73 15.67 -12.36 -3.77
C ASP A 73 14.77 -11.55 -4.72
N TRP A 74 13.76 -10.84 -4.22
CA TRP A 74 12.91 -9.97 -5.04
C TRP A 74 13.56 -8.63 -5.38
N THR A 75 14.62 -8.22 -4.67
CA THR A 75 15.40 -7.02 -5.03
C THR A 75 16.86 -7.39 -5.36
N PRO A 76 17.09 -8.06 -6.49
CA PRO A 76 18.46 -8.36 -6.91
C PRO A 76 19.25 -7.06 -7.16
N PRO A 77 20.59 -7.08 -7.09
CA PRO A 77 21.42 -5.91 -7.39
C PRO A 77 21.11 -5.31 -8.76
N ALA A 78 20.73 -4.03 -8.80
CA ALA A 78 20.43 -3.29 -10.03
C ALA A 78 20.46 -1.78 -9.76
N ALA A 79 20.61 -0.98 -10.81
CA ALA A 79 20.51 0.47 -10.73
C ALA A 79 19.06 0.92 -10.95
N MET A 80 18.30 1.11 -9.87
CA MET A 80 16.95 1.68 -9.89
C MET A 80 16.97 3.12 -9.37
N ARG A 81 16.14 3.99 -9.96
CA ARG A 81 16.04 5.42 -9.61
C ARG A 81 14.68 5.81 -9.03
N GLY A 82 13.66 4.95 -9.16
CA GLY A 82 12.33 5.27 -8.64
C GLY A 82 11.36 4.11 -8.66
N ILE A 83 10.17 4.35 -8.12
CA ILE A 83 9.06 3.42 -8.00
C ILE A 83 7.80 4.11 -8.52
N VAL A 84 7.02 3.41 -9.34
CA VAL A 84 5.69 3.86 -9.75
C VAL A 84 4.66 2.92 -9.13
N ALA A 85 3.77 3.48 -8.31
CA ALA A 85 2.65 2.77 -7.71
C ALA A 85 1.43 2.81 -8.64
N HIS A 86 0.78 1.66 -8.79
CA HIS A 86 -0.34 1.42 -9.70
C HIS A 86 -1.50 0.74 -8.99
N TRP A 87 -2.65 0.73 -9.64
CA TRP A 87 -3.58 -0.40 -9.55
C TRP A 87 -3.60 -1.16 -10.88
N THR A 88 -4.04 -2.41 -10.87
CA THR A 88 -4.13 -3.21 -12.10
C THR A 88 -5.32 -2.84 -12.99
N ALA A 89 -6.32 -2.13 -12.46
CA ALA A 89 -7.65 -2.01 -13.06
C ALA A 89 -8.30 -3.39 -13.31
N GLY A 90 -7.94 -4.36 -12.47
CA GLY A 90 -8.35 -5.75 -12.53
C GLY A 90 -8.95 -6.25 -11.22
N GLY A 91 -9.13 -7.57 -11.11
CA GLY A 91 -9.69 -8.21 -9.92
C GLY A 91 -8.73 -8.19 -8.72
N HIS A 92 -9.17 -8.75 -7.59
CA HIS A 92 -8.37 -8.88 -6.36
C HIS A 92 -7.25 -9.93 -6.41
N ARG A 93 -7.04 -10.57 -7.56
CA ARG A 93 -6.03 -11.60 -7.78
C ARG A 93 -5.18 -11.23 -8.98
N ALA A 94 -3.87 -11.46 -8.86
CA ALA A 94 -2.94 -11.16 -9.94
C ALA A 94 -3.18 -12.09 -11.13
N SER A 95 -3.50 -11.54 -12.29
CA SER A 95 -3.59 -12.28 -13.54
C SER A 95 -2.20 -12.52 -14.16
N ALA A 96 -2.13 -13.39 -15.17
CA ALA A 96 -0.91 -13.54 -15.96
C ALA A 96 -0.50 -12.22 -16.64
N LEU A 97 -1.46 -11.43 -17.10
CA LEU A 97 -1.22 -10.12 -17.70
C LEU A 97 -0.62 -9.14 -16.69
N ASP A 98 -1.17 -9.08 -15.47
CA ASP A 98 -0.65 -8.19 -14.42
C ASP A 98 0.79 -8.56 -14.05
N ARG A 99 1.06 -9.86 -13.91
CA ARG A 99 2.41 -10.36 -13.60
C ARG A 99 3.41 -10.05 -14.71
N ALA A 100 2.98 -9.96 -15.96
CA ALA A 100 3.84 -9.56 -17.07
C ALA A 100 4.21 -8.07 -17.07
N HIS A 101 3.41 -7.21 -16.44
CA HIS A 101 3.58 -5.76 -16.51
C HIS A 101 4.13 -5.14 -15.23
N TYR A 102 3.97 -5.77 -14.07
CA TYR A 102 4.43 -5.24 -12.77
C TYR A 102 5.42 -6.16 -12.08
N HIS A 103 6.36 -5.61 -11.32
CA HIS A 103 7.37 -6.40 -10.60
C HIS A 103 6.84 -6.99 -9.30
N VAL A 104 5.99 -6.23 -8.60
CA VAL A 104 5.38 -6.63 -7.33
C VAL A 104 3.90 -6.32 -7.39
N LEU A 105 3.08 -7.30 -7.02
CA LEU A 105 1.64 -7.16 -6.95
C LEU A 105 1.14 -7.43 -5.54
N ILE A 106 0.11 -6.71 -5.12
CA ILE A 106 -0.52 -6.81 -3.81
C ILE A 106 -1.99 -7.18 -4.04
N GLU A 107 -2.35 -8.42 -3.74
CA GLU A 107 -3.71 -8.93 -3.89
C GLU A 107 -4.67 -8.36 -2.83
N GLY A 108 -5.98 -8.52 -3.03
CA GLY A 108 -7.03 -7.93 -2.18
C GLY A 108 -6.91 -8.21 -0.68
N ASP A 109 -6.26 -9.32 -0.31
CA ASP A 109 -5.98 -9.76 1.05
C ASP A 109 -4.58 -9.39 1.55
N GLY A 110 -3.82 -8.60 0.79
CA GLY A 110 -2.46 -8.18 1.09
C GLY A 110 -1.38 -9.19 0.72
N ARG A 111 -1.73 -10.34 0.11
CA ARG A 111 -0.74 -11.31 -0.36
C ARG A 111 0.13 -10.68 -1.46
N LEU A 112 1.44 -10.88 -1.33
CA LEU A 112 2.40 -10.42 -2.35
C LEU A 112 2.54 -11.47 -3.45
N VAL A 113 2.48 -11.04 -4.70
CA VAL A 113 2.74 -11.86 -5.88
C VAL A 113 3.89 -11.24 -6.67
N ARG A 114 4.83 -12.09 -7.11
CA ARG A 114 5.95 -11.66 -7.94
C ARG A 114 5.53 -11.54 -9.40
N GLY A 115 5.97 -10.47 -10.04
CA GLY A 115 5.98 -10.33 -11.49
C GLY A 115 6.82 -11.41 -12.17
N THR A 116 6.61 -11.60 -13.47
CA THR A 116 7.43 -12.49 -14.29
C THR A 116 8.80 -11.89 -14.56
N HIS A 117 8.88 -10.56 -14.74
CA HIS A 117 10.14 -9.86 -14.91
C HIS A 117 10.74 -9.51 -13.54
N SER A 118 12.04 -9.77 -13.40
CA SER A 118 12.84 -9.29 -12.28
C SER A 118 12.89 -7.76 -12.27
N ILE A 119 12.99 -7.13 -11.10
CA ILE A 119 13.24 -5.68 -10.99
C ILE A 119 14.49 -5.27 -11.80
N ALA A 120 15.53 -6.12 -11.81
CA ALA A 120 16.75 -5.84 -12.55
C ALA A 120 16.54 -5.71 -14.07
N ALA A 121 15.47 -6.31 -14.62
CA ALA A 121 15.15 -6.23 -16.03
C ALA A 121 14.83 -4.78 -16.46
N ASN A 122 14.34 -3.95 -15.55
CA ASN A 122 14.08 -2.55 -15.86
C ASN A 122 15.33 -1.66 -15.74
N ALA A 123 16.51 -2.17 -15.33
CA ALA A 123 17.76 -1.40 -15.35
C ALA A 123 18.15 -0.96 -16.77
N SER A 124 17.87 -1.82 -17.75
CA SER A 124 17.98 -1.54 -19.18
C SER A 124 16.81 -2.17 -19.91
N THR A 125 16.06 -1.37 -20.66
CA THR A 125 14.92 -1.85 -21.45
C THR A 125 15.29 -2.11 -22.91
N ALA A 126 16.59 -2.17 -23.23
CA ALA A 126 17.10 -2.22 -24.60
C ALA A 126 16.87 -3.58 -25.29
N ASP A 127 16.78 -4.66 -24.51
CA ASP A 127 16.53 -6.02 -24.99
C ASP A 127 15.03 -6.33 -25.19
N GLY A 128 14.14 -5.40 -24.82
CA GLY A 128 12.69 -5.58 -24.87
C GLY A 128 12.12 -6.49 -23.79
N ALA A 129 12.94 -7.06 -22.89
CA ALA A 129 12.53 -8.06 -21.91
C ALA A 129 12.31 -7.46 -20.51
N TYR A 130 11.37 -6.52 -20.37
CA TYR A 130 11.17 -5.74 -19.16
C TYR A 130 9.68 -5.64 -18.78
N ALA A 131 9.39 -5.26 -17.53
CA ALA A 131 8.02 -4.99 -17.08
C ALA A 131 7.55 -3.63 -17.60
N ALA A 132 6.60 -3.61 -18.53
CA ALA A 132 6.11 -2.42 -19.20
C ALA A 132 4.91 -1.77 -18.48
N HIS A 133 5.12 -1.21 -17.28
CA HIS A 133 4.04 -0.65 -16.45
C HIS A 133 3.76 0.85 -16.68
N THR A 134 4.74 1.64 -17.13
CA THR A 134 4.59 3.10 -17.23
C THR A 134 5.07 3.61 -18.58
N LEU A 135 4.16 4.22 -19.34
CA LEU A 135 4.44 4.77 -20.65
C LEU A 135 5.64 5.73 -20.58
N ASN A 136 6.67 5.50 -21.40
CA ASN A 136 7.89 6.30 -21.46
C ASN A 136 8.70 6.40 -20.14
N LEU A 137 8.46 5.53 -19.15
CA LEU A 137 9.15 5.60 -17.85
C LEU A 137 9.62 4.26 -17.28
N ASN A 138 9.63 3.16 -18.04
CA ASN A 138 10.00 1.85 -17.48
C ASN A 138 11.47 1.74 -17.05
N ARG A 139 12.41 2.31 -17.82
CA ARG A 139 13.85 2.21 -17.52
C ARG A 139 14.17 2.87 -16.17
N GLY A 140 14.80 2.11 -15.29
CA GLY A 140 15.21 2.49 -13.94
C GLY A 140 14.06 2.61 -12.94
N PHE A 141 12.82 2.24 -13.30
CA PHE A 141 11.68 2.33 -12.39
C PHE A 141 11.12 0.95 -12.06
N VAL A 142 10.68 0.82 -10.81
CA VAL A 142 10.00 -0.37 -10.29
C VAL A 142 8.48 -0.14 -10.29
N GLY A 143 7.73 -0.91 -11.08
CA GLY A 143 6.27 -0.97 -10.97
C GLY A 143 5.78 -1.85 -9.82
N VAL A 144 4.99 -1.26 -8.91
CA VAL A 144 4.29 -1.94 -7.82
C VAL A 144 2.78 -1.72 -7.99
N ALA A 145 1.99 -2.79 -8.06
CA ALA A 145 0.56 -2.69 -8.35
C ALA A 145 -0.33 -3.29 -7.25
N LEU A 146 -1.43 -2.60 -6.97
CA LEU A 146 -2.55 -3.12 -6.18
C LEU A 146 -3.52 -3.83 -7.13
N CYS A 147 -3.81 -5.12 -6.90
CA CYS A 147 -4.77 -5.87 -7.73
C CYS A 147 -6.20 -5.43 -7.39
N CYS A 148 -6.73 -4.43 -8.07
CA CYS A 148 -8.04 -3.85 -7.78
C CYS A 148 -8.52 -2.92 -8.91
N MET A 149 -9.68 -2.31 -8.70
CA MET A 149 -10.31 -1.27 -9.51
C MET A 149 -10.82 -1.78 -10.87
N ALA A 150 -11.23 -3.05 -10.97
CA ALA A 150 -11.88 -3.61 -12.16
C ALA A 150 -13.11 -2.79 -12.57
N GLY A 151 -13.06 -2.16 -13.75
CA GLY A 151 -14.15 -1.35 -14.27
C GLY A 151 -14.38 -0.04 -13.51
N ALA A 152 -13.37 0.48 -12.83
CA ALA A 152 -13.48 1.75 -12.14
C ALA A 152 -13.68 2.93 -13.10
N VAL A 153 -14.48 3.89 -12.68
CA VAL A 153 -14.82 5.12 -13.41
C VAL A 153 -14.29 6.31 -12.61
N GLU A 154 -13.61 7.25 -13.27
CA GLU A 154 -13.03 8.41 -12.59
C GLU A 154 -14.12 9.43 -12.20
N ARG A 155 -15.06 9.71 -13.11
CA ARG A 155 -16.06 10.79 -12.97
C ARG A 155 -17.42 10.41 -13.61
N PRO A 156 -18.52 10.34 -12.84
CA PRO A 156 -18.54 10.31 -11.37
C PRO A 156 -17.76 9.10 -10.86
N PHE A 157 -17.11 9.23 -9.70
CA PHE A 157 -16.25 8.17 -9.22
C PHE A 157 -17.04 6.92 -8.86
N HIS A 158 -16.61 5.79 -9.39
CA HIS A 158 -17.10 4.46 -9.03
C HIS A 158 -15.89 3.52 -8.96
N ALA A 159 -15.75 2.80 -7.85
CA ALA A 159 -14.57 1.95 -7.60
C ALA A 159 -14.55 0.65 -8.44
N GLY A 160 -15.64 0.35 -9.13
CA GLY A 160 -15.78 -0.85 -9.95
C GLY A 160 -16.16 -2.09 -9.14
N SER A 161 -15.97 -3.27 -9.72
CA SER A 161 -16.38 -4.56 -9.12
C SER A 161 -15.36 -5.16 -8.14
N ALA A 162 -14.13 -4.65 -8.14
CA ALA A 162 -13.06 -5.07 -7.23
C ALA A 162 -12.42 -3.84 -6.54
N PRO A 163 -13.15 -3.12 -5.68
CA PRO A 163 -12.64 -1.90 -5.05
C PRO A 163 -11.33 -2.15 -4.28
N MET A 164 -10.43 -1.18 -4.28
CA MET A 164 -9.20 -1.23 -3.47
C MET A 164 -9.54 -1.48 -1.99
N THR A 165 -8.89 -2.46 -1.37
CA THR A 165 -9.10 -2.75 0.05
C THR A 165 -8.14 -1.93 0.93
N PRO A 166 -8.53 -1.62 2.18
CA PRO A 166 -7.59 -1.05 3.15
C PRO A 166 -6.36 -1.95 3.38
N VAL A 167 -6.52 -3.27 3.32
CA VAL A 167 -5.42 -4.24 3.52
C VAL A 167 -4.36 -4.11 2.42
N GLN A 168 -4.78 -3.93 1.16
CA GLN A 168 -3.87 -3.64 0.05
C GLN A 168 -3.10 -2.34 0.28
N TRP A 169 -3.83 -1.30 0.69
CA TRP A 169 -3.26 0.02 0.95
C TRP A 169 -2.25 0.00 2.11
N ASP A 170 -2.56 -0.69 3.21
CA ASP A 170 -1.65 -0.85 4.34
C ASP A 170 -0.40 -1.65 3.99
N ARG A 171 -0.50 -2.56 3.01
CA ARG A 171 0.63 -3.36 2.56
C ARG A 171 1.58 -2.59 1.64
N LEU A 172 1.13 -1.53 0.98
CA LEU A 172 1.93 -0.77 0.02
C LEU A 172 3.16 -0.09 0.64
N PRO A 173 3.07 0.76 1.70
CA PRO A 173 4.23 1.48 2.21
C PRO A 173 5.40 0.59 2.68
N PRO A 174 5.19 -0.54 3.39
CA PRO A 174 6.28 -1.46 3.71
C PRO A 174 7.00 -2.03 2.48
N VAL A 175 6.27 -2.35 1.40
CA VAL A 175 6.86 -2.81 0.14
C VAL A 175 7.68 -1.70 -0.51
N LEU A 176 7.16 -0.47 -0.55
CA LEU A 176 7.88 0.69 -1.07
C LEU A 176 9.16 0.96 -0.27
N ALA A 177 9.10 0.87 1.07
CA ALA A 177 10.24 1.09 1.95
C ALA A 177 11.36 0.07 1.70
N ASP A 178 11.03 -1.20 1.50
CA ASP A 178 12.03 -2.23 1.16
C ASP A 178 12.74 -1.96 -0.16
N ILE A 179 11.99 -1.55 -1.19
CA ILE A 179 12.56 -1.22 -2.50
C ILE A 179 13.43 0.03 -2.39
N CYS A 180 12.96 1.05 -1.65
CA CYS A 180 13.74 2.27 -1.39
C CYS A 180 15.05 1.96 -0.69
N ARG A 181 15.02 1.12 0.36
CA ARG A 181 16.21 0.70 1.11
C ARG A 181 17.17 -0.11 0.24
N ALA A 182 16.66 -1.06 -0.55
CA ALA A 182 17.48 -1.93 -1.40
C ALA A 182 18.24 -1.14 -2.48
N TYR A 183 17.62 -0.13 -3.09
CA TYR A 183 18.20 0.62 -4.20
C TYR A 183 18.62 2.04 -3.86
N ARG A 184 18.56 2.43 -2.57
CA ARG A 184 18.86 3.78 -2.07
C ARG A 184 18.06 4.87 -2.79
N ILE A 185 16.78 4.59 -3.05
CA ILE A 185 15.86 5.55 -3.66
C ILE A 185 15.35 6.49 -2.57
N PRO A 186 15.55 7.82 -2.68
CA PRO A 186 14.97 8.76 -1.72
C PRO A 186 13.44 8.77 -1.85
N VAL A 187 12.70 9.07 -0.78
CA VAL A 187 11.24 9.18 -0.85
C VAL A 187 10.86 10.61 -1.21
N THR A 188 10.58 10.87 -2.49
CA THR A 188 10.11 12.19 -2.98
C THR A 188 9.01 12.03 -4.03
N ARG A 189 8.30 13.12 -4.35
CA ARG A 189 7.30 13.12 -5.44
C ARG A 189 7.89 12.80 -6.83
N ARG A 190 9.21 12.82 -6.98
CA ARG A 190 9.89 12.51 -8.25
C ARG A 190 10.41 11.07 -8.34
N THR A 191 10.38 10.33 -7.24
CA THR A 191 11.09 9.04 -7.10
C THR A 191 10.21 7.96 -6.52
N VAL A 192 9.19 8.30 -5.73
CA VAL A 192 8.16 7.38 -5.23
C VAL A 192 6.81 8.03 -5.45
N LEU A 193 6.13 7.63 -6.52
CA LEU A 193 4.95 8.34 -7.02
C LEU A 193 3.92 7.37 -7.57
N SER A 194 2.65 7.77 -7.64
CA SER A 194 1.65 7.00 -8.37
C SER A 194 1.74 7.31 -9.87
N HIS A 195 1.21 6.42 -10.73
CA HIS A 195 1.19 6.67 -12.19
C HIS A 195 0.48 7.99 -12.54
N ALA A 196 -0.55 8.36 -11.79
CA ALA A 196 -1.31 9.60 -11.91
C ALA A 196 -0.46 10.85 -11.67
N GLU A 197 0.62 10.74 -10.91
CA GLU A 197 1.53 11.84 -10.63
C GLU A 197 2.63 11.99 -11.69
N VAL A 198 2.90 10.95 -12.49
CA VAL A 198 4.06 10.91 -13.39
C VAL A 198 4.09 12.07 -14.38
N GLU A 199 2.96 12.40 -15.02
CA GLU A 199 2.94 13.48 -16.01
C GLU A 199 3.16 14.84 -15.35
N SER A 200 2.49 15.11 -14.23
CA SER A 200 2.57 16.40 -13.53
C SER A 200 3.90 16.60 -12.79
N GLU A 201 4.45 15.55 -12.17
CA GLU A 201 5.66 15.66 -11.36
C GLU A 201 6.92 15.50 -12.20
N LEU A 202 6.90 14.67 -13.26
CA LEU A 202 8.09 14.37 -14.07
C LEU A 202 8.07 14.97 -15.47
N GLY A 203 6.94 15.49 -15.95
CA GLY A 203 6.80 15.97 -17.33
C GLY A 203 6.82 14.85 -18.38
N VAL A 204 6.63 13.59 -17.95
CA VAL A 204 6.67 12.42 -18.83
C VAL A 204 5.26 12.05 -19.24
N ARG A 205 4.95 12.16 -20.53
CA ARG A 205 3.60 11.97 -21.07
C ARG A 205 3.00 10.61 -20.72
N GLN A 206 1.83 10.61 -20.07
CA GLN A 206 1.05 9.44 -19.64
C GLN A 206 -0.33 9.31 -20.29
N ARG A 207 -0.82 10.34 -21.00
CA ARG A 207 -2.16 10.32 -21.65
C ARG A 207 -3.33 10.27 -20.65
N GLY A 208 -3.28 11.12 -19.61
CA GLY A 208 -4.40 11.28 -18.68
C GLY A 208 -4.62 10.09 -17.74
N LYS A 209 -3.55 9.36 -17.40
CA LYS A 209 -3.61 8.27 -16.41
C LYS A 209 -3.95 8.84 -15.03
N TRP A 210 -4.79 8.13 -14.30
CA TRP A 210 -5.34 8.58 -13.01
C TRP A 210 -5.14 7.54 -11.88
N ASP A 211 -4.40 6.47 -12.13
CA ASP A 211 -4.03 5.45 -11.15
C ASP A 211 -2.76 5.85 -10.40
N VAL A 212 -2.70 6.07 -9.10
CA VAL A 212 -3.75 6.03 -8.09
C VAL A 212 -4.03 7.47 -7.67
N SER A 213 -5.22 7.97 -7.97
CA SER A 213 -5.70 9.31 -7.58
C SER A 213 -6.95 9.28 -6.70
N ARG A 214 -7.48 8.09 -6.40
CA ARG A 214 -8.66 7.86 -5.56
C ARG A 214 -8.45 6.64 -4.67
N LEU A 215 -9.01 6.67 -3.47
CA LEU A 215 -9.07 5.53 -2.55
C LEU A 215 -10.51 5.05 -2.45
N ALA A 216 -10.76 3.77 -2.72
CA ALA A 216 -12.13 3.23 -2.68
C ALA A 216 -12.71 3.18 -1.25
N PHE A 217 -11.87 2.89 -0.26
CA PHE A 217 -12.24 2.83 1.15
C PHE A 217 -12.23 4.19 1.86
N ASP A 218 -11.68 5.22 1.22
CA ASP A 218 -11.64 6.59 1.73
C ASP A 218 -11.94 7.59 0.60
N PRO A 219 -13.22 7.68 0.17
CA PRO A 219 -13.60 8.45 -1.01
C PRO A 219 -13.40 9.97 -0.84
N GLY A 220 -13.14 10.45 0.38
CA GLY A 220 -12.81 11.85 0.67
C GLY A 220 -11.41 12.24 0.23
N VAL A 221 -10.50 11.27 0.05
CA VAL A 221 -9.17 11.52 -0.52
C VAL A 221 -9.26 11.55 -2.04
N VAL A 222 -9.08 12.75 -2.60
CA VAL A 222 -9.25 13.01 -4.04
C VAL A 222 -8.00 13.68 -4.60
N GLY A 223 -7.49 13.11 -5.69
CA GLY A 223 -6.41 13.66 -6.49
C GLY A 223 -5.08 12.93 -6.29
N ALA A 224 -4.29 12.89 -7.37
CA ALA A 224 -3.02 12.18 -7.44
C ALA A 224 -2.05 12.58 -6.31
N ARG A 225 -1.90 13.89 -6.08
CA ARG A 225 -1.02 14.42 -5.03
C ARG A 225 -1.45 14.00 -3.62
N ALA A 226 -2.73 14.14 -3.30
CA ALA A 226 -3.25 13.80 -1.98
C ALA A 226 -3.03 12.31 -1.67
N VAL A 227 -3.33 11.43 -2.62
CA VAL A 227 -3.06 9.99 -2.50
C VAL A 227 -1.56 9.70 -2.42
N GLY A 228 -0.78 10.34 -3.28
CA GLY A 228 0.67 10.19 -3.36
C GLY A 228 1.37 10.50 -2.03
N ASP A 229 0.99 11.62 -1.42
CA ASP A 229 1.58 12.07 -0.16
C ASP A 229 1.31 11.08 0.98
N LEU A 230 0.11 10.49 1.05
CA LEU A 230 -0.24 9.51 2.09
C LEU A 230 0.66 8.27 2.11
N PHE A 231 0.92 7.63 0.95
CA PHE A 231 1.81 6.46 0.95
C PHE A 231 3.27 6.86 1.11
N ARG A 232 3.68 8.04 0.62
CA ARG A 232 5.05 8.55 0.79
C ARG A 232 5.36 8.83 2.26
N ASP A 233 4.47 9.50 2.98
CA ASP A 233 4.64 9.82 4.40
C ASP A 233 4.80 8.55 5.23
N ARG A 234 3.95 7.54 4.97
CA ARG A 234 4.08 6.22 5.61
C ARG A 234 5.37 5.49 5.22
N THR A 235 5.80 5.58 3.96
CA THR A 235 7.05 4.98 3.49
C THR A 235 8.27 5.63 4.15
N ALA A 236 8.28 6.96 4.25
CA ALA A 236 9.35 7.72 4.89
C ALA A 236 9.44 7.41 6.39
N ALA A 237 8.30 7.32 7.09
CA ALA A 237 8.26 6.93 8.49
C ALA A 237 8.88 5.54 8.74
N LEU A 238 8.63 4.57 7.84
CA LEU A 238 9.19 3.22 7.92
C LEU A 238 10.69 3.14 7.59
N LEU A 239 11.26 4.17 6.96
CA LEU A 239 12.70 4.26 6.68
C LEU A 239 13.46 4.99 7.80
N ALA A 240 12.76 5.79 8.60
CA ALA A 240 13.33 6.53 9.73
C ALA A 240 13.35 5.74 11.05
N ALA A 241 12.56 4.67 11.14
CA ALA A 241 12.51 3.72 12.25
C ALA A 241 13.58 2.62 12.11
#